data_AF-A0A937WLD9-F1
#
_entry.id   AF-A0A937WLD9-F1
#
_cell.length_a   1.000
_cell.length_b   1.000
_cell.length_c   1.000
_cell.angle_alpha   90.00
_cell.angle_beta   90.00
_cell.angle_gamma   90.00
#
_symmetry.space_group_name_H-M   'P 1'
#
loop_
_entity.id
_entity.type
_entity.pdbx_description
1 polymer ?
#
loop_
_entity_poly.entity_id
_entity_poly.type
_entity_poly.pdbx_seq_one_letter_code
_entity_poly.pdbx_strand_id
1 'polypeptide(L)'
;MQELILLTVDNPAFVQQFLTVIENWNRQRMELMLEEGVDLFVRRAWYENADFWLPSQYRRFLFPALRRDAEMTHQAGTKFGYLMSCTSMPLVDMMIDAGVDVLIGIDPAQDRTMDLRVLKQKTAGKMCVWEMSVATSRLSVVHQPI
;
A
#
# COMPACT_ATOMS: atom_id res chain seq x y z
N MET A 1 -15.59 -10.38 -0.60
CA MET A 1 -15.34 -9.07 -1.24
C MET A 1 -16.51 -8.60 -2.09
N GLN A 2 -17.13 -9.45 -2.94
CA GLN A 2 -18.21 -9.03 -3.85
C GLN A 2 -19.34 -8.21 -3.20
N GLU A 3 -19.94 -8.69 -2.10
CA GLU A 3 -21.01 -7.97 -1.40
C GLU A 3 -20.59 -6.57 -0.92
N LEU A 4 -19.38 -6.45 -0.37
CA LEU A 4 -18.84 -5.16 0.07
C LEU A 4 -18.71 -4.19 -1.11
N ILE A 5 -18.27 -4.69 -2.28
CA ILE A 5 -18.12 -3.88 -3.49
C ILE A 5 -19.48 -3.35 -3.96
N LEU A 6 -20.52 -4.18 -3.96
CA LEU A 6 -21.87 -3.71 -4.31
C LEU A 6 -22.35 -2.61 -3.36
N LEU A 7 -22.11 -2.78 -2.05
CA LEU A 7 -22.44 -1.78 -1.05
C LEU A 7 -21.69 -0.46 -1.22
N THR A 8 -20.53 -0.42 -1.89
CA THR A 8 -19.83 0.86 -2.18
C THR A 8 -20.66 1.77 -3.09
N VAL A 9 -21.61 1.20 -3.84
CA VAL A 9 -22.55 1.93 -4.71
C VAL A 9 -23.90 2.05 -4.03
N ASP A 10 -24.44 0.95 -3.52
CA ASP A 10 -25.80 0.89 -3.00
C ASP A 10 -25.95 1.59 -1.64
N ASN A 11 -24.93 1.52 -0.80
CA ASN A 11 -24.93 2.14 0.52
C ASN A 11 -23.51 2.60 0.96
N PRO A 12 -22.96 3.64 0.29
CA PRO A 12 -21.59 4.08 0.54
C PRO A 12 -21.38 4.66 1.94
N ALA A 13 -22.44 5.18 2.58
CA ALA A 13 -22.36 5.69 3.94
C ALA A 13 -22.12 4.56 4.94
N PHE A 14 -22.82 3.42 4.77
CA PHE A 14 -22.58 2.23 5.56
C PHE A 14 -21.14 1.70 5.37
N VAL A 15 -20.65 1.63 4.12
CA VAL A 15 -19.27 1.20 3.86
C VAL A 15 -18.27 2.10 4.56
N GLN A 16 -18.46 3.42 4.50
CA GLN A 16 -17.58 4.36 5.19
C GLN A 16 -17.57 4.13 6.70
N GLN A 17 -18.75 3.97 7.32
CA GLN A 17 -18.86 3.70 8.76
C GLN A 17 -18.21 2.37 9.14
N PHE A 18 -18.43 1.33 8.34
CA PHE A 18 -17.85 0.01 8.55
C PHE A 18 -16.32 0.04 8.49
N LEU A 19 -15.75 0.70 7.48
CA LEU A 19 -14.30 0.89 7.38
C LEU A 19 -13.74 1.70 8.54
N THR A 20 -14.42 2.78 8.97
CA THR A 20 -14.01 3.56 10.14
C THR A 20 -13.89 2.70 11.41
N VAL A 21 -14.79 1.74 11.63
CA VAL A 21 -14.69 0.82 12.78
C VAL A 21 -13.41 -0.02 12.71
N ILE A 22 -13.10 -0.56 11.52
CA ILE A 22 -11.88 -1.36 11.28
C ILE A 22 -10.63 -0.50 11.47
N GLU A 23 -10.64 0.73 10.93
CA GLU A 23 -9.54 1.69 11.03
C GLU A 23 -9.25 2.06 12.48
N ASN A 24 -10.28 2.33 13.28
CA ASN A 24 -10.12 2.68 14.69
C ASN A 24 -9.46 1.53 15.47
N TRP A 25 -9.90 0.29 15.22
CA TRP A 25 -9.30 -0.89 15.85
C TRP A 25 -7.84 -1.09 15.43
N ASN A 26 -7.54 -0.92 14.13
CA ASN A 26 -6.18 -1.05 13.63
C ASN A 26 -5.25 0.04 14.19
N ARG A 27 -5.75 1.27 14.35
CA ARG A 27 -4.97 2.40 14.89
C ARG A 27 -4.60 2.20 16.35
N GLN A 28 -5.52 1.70 17.18
CA GLN A 28 -5.21 1.36 18.58
C GLN A 28 -4.09 0.31 18.69
N ARG A 29 -4.09 -0.68 17.80
CA ARG A 29 -2.99 -1.67 17.75
C ARG A 29 -1.69 -1.08 17.24
N MET A 30 -1.78 -0.14 16.31
CA MET A 30 -0.63 0.55 15.73
C MET A 30 0.04 1.46 16.76
N GLU A 31 -0.71 2.18 17.59
CA GLU A 31 -0.20 2.99 18.71
C GLU A 31 0.78 2.19 19.58
N LEU A 32 0.34 1.02 20.06
CA LEU A 32 1.14 0.14 20.91
C LEU A 32 2.43 -0.34 20.23
N MET A 33 2.39 -0.64 18.93
CA MET A 33 3.58 -1.11 18.20
C MET A 33 4.58 0.02 17.92
N LEU A 34 4.09 1.24 17.72
CA LEU A 34 4.94 2.40 17.48
C LEU A 34 5.62 2.90 18.77
N GLU A 35 4.97 2.75 19.92
CA GLU A 35 5.57 3.05 21.23
C GLU A 35 6.83 2.21 21.52
N GLU A 36 6.89 0.99 21.00
CA GLU A 36 8.06 0.10 21.12
C GLU A 36 9.22 0.50 20.18
N GLY A 37 9.05 1.52 19.32
CA GLY A 37 10.12 2.05 18.48
C GLY A 37 10.56 1.12 17.33
N VAL A 38 9.62 0.42 16.69
CA VAL A 38 9.92 -0.44 15.53
C VAL A 38 10.49 0.36 14.36
N ASP A 39 11.40 -0.23 13.58
CA ASP A 39 12.01 0.44 12.41
C ASP A 39 11.01 0.60 11.25
N LEU A 40 10.13 -0.38 11.07
CA LEU A 40 9.16 -0.46 9.97
C LEU A 40 7.83 -1.03 10.47
N PHE A 41 6.77 -0.25 10.32
CA PHE A 41 5.40 -0.72 10.53
C PHE A 41 4.79 -1.14 9.19
N VAL A 42 4.26 -2.37 9.10
CA VAL A 42 3.69 -2.90 7.84
C VAL A 42 2.18 -3.06 7.94
N ARG A 43 1.45 -2.29 7.13
CA ARG A 43 0.01 -2.49 6.90
C ARG A 43 -0.20 -3.58 5.86
N ARG A 44 -0.96 -4.61 6.24
CA ARG A 44 -1.32 -5.74 5.36
C ARG A 44 -2.52 -5.41 4.50
N ALA A 45 -2.26 -4.83 3.33
CA ALA A 45 -3.24 -4.22 2.45
C ALA A 45 -3.66 -5.13 1.27
N TRP A 46 -3.77 -6.44 1.53
CA TRP A 46 -4.03 -7.47 0.52
C TRP A 46 -5.26 -7.20 -0.37
N TYR A 47 -6.29 -6.54 0.18
CA TYR A 47 -7.56 -6.26 -0.51
C TYR A 47 -7.73 -4.78 -0.88
N GLU A 48 -6.68 -3.98 -0.76
CA GLU A 48 -6.72 -2.53 -1.03
C GLU A 48 -6.16 -2.19 -2.42
N ASN A 49 -6.25 -3.14 -3.35
CA ASN A 49 -5.76 -3.00 -4.72
C ASN A 49 -6.90 -2.64 -5.70
N ALA A 50 -6.55 -2.42 -6.97
CA ALA A 50 -7.53 -2.03 -7.98
C ALA A 50 -8.38 -3.18 -8.53
N ASP A 51 -8.20 -4.44 -8.07
CA ASP A 51 -9.15 -5.53 -8.35
C ASP A 51 -10.46 -5.33 -7.58
N PHE A 52 -10.39 -4.65 -6.42
CA PHE A 52 -11.54 -4.45 -5.53
C PHE A 52 -12.01 -3.00 -5.45
N TRP A 53 -11.13 -2.04 -5.72
CA TRP A 53 -11.42 -0.62 -5.57
C TRP A 53 -11.08 0.15 -6.84
N LEU A 54 -12.07 0.79 -7.45
CA LEU A 54 -11.80 1.79 -8.47
C LEU A 54 -10.97 2.94 -7.85
N PRO A 55 -10.09 3.62 -8.60
CA PRO A 55 -9.29 4.72 -8.05
C PRO A 55 -10.11 5.80 -7.34
N SER A 56 -11.32 6.10 -7.82
CA SER A 56 -12.25 7.03 -7.17
C SER A 56 -12.77 6.52 -5.82
N GLN A 57 -13.03 5.22 -5.72
CA GLN A 57 -13.46 4.58 -4.47
C GLN A 57 -12.30 4.47 -3.48
N TYR A 58 -11.11 4.08 -3.94
CA TYR A 58 -9.90 4.08 -3.12
C TYR A 58 -9.64 5.47 -2.52
N ARG A 59 -9.71 6.52 -3.35
CA ARG A 59 -9.56 7.91 -2.92
C ARG A 59 -10.59 8.30 -1.85
N ARG A 60 -11.83 7.84 -1.99
CA ARG A 60 -12.91 8.15 -1.06
C ARG A 60 -12.77 7.40 0.27
N PHE A 61 -12.58 6.09 0.19
CA PHE A 61 -12.77 5.19 1.32
C PHE A 61 -11.46 4.85 2.04
N LEU A 62 -10.34 4.69 1.32
CA LEU A 62 -9.10 4.13 1.87
C LEU A 62 -8.00 5.19 2.03
N PHE A 63 -7.85 6.09 1.06
CA PHE A 63 -6.80 7.10 1.05
C PHE A 63 -6.74 7.98 2.31
N PRO A 64 -7.88 8.48 2.86
CA PRO A 64 -7.82 9.33 4.06
C PRO A 64 -7.25 8.58 5.27
N ALA A 65 -7.56 7.29 5.41
CA ALA A 65 -7.06 6.47 6.49
C ALA A 65 -5.59 6.11 6.31
N LEU A 66 -5.23 5.71 5.09
CA LEU A 66 -3.84 5.41 4.73
C LEU A 66 -2.91 6.57 5.06
N ARG A 67 -3.32 7.79 4.68
CA ARG A 67 -2.55 9.01 4.96
C ARG A 67 -2.38 9.26 6.45
N ARG A 68 -3.45 9.14 7.24
CA ARG A 68 -3.38 9.29 8.71
C ARG A 68 -2.47 8.25 9.34
N ASP A 69 -2.48 7.01 8.84
CA ASP A 69 -1.61 5.94 9.36
C ASP A 69 -0.14 6.25 9.05
N ALA A 70 0.17 6.62 7.81
CA ALA A 70 1.54 6.99 7.44
C ALA A 70 2.05 8.21 8.24
N GLU A 71 1.22 9.26 8.38
CA GLU A 71 1.55 10.44 9.20
C GLU A 71 1.85 10.06 10.65
N MET A 72 1.04 9.18 11.23
CA MET A 72 1.24 8.68 12.60
C MET A 72 2.52 7.84 12.73
N THR A 73 2.81 6.98 11.75
CA THR A 73 4.07 6.23 11.71
C THR A 73 5.29 7.14 11.64
N HIS A 74 5.25 8.16 10.79
CA HIS A 74 6.35 9.11 10.65
C HIS A 74 6.55 9.98 11.88
N GLN A 75 5.48 10.36 12.58
CA GLN A 75 5.55 11.09 13.86
C GLN A 75 6.26 10.28 14.94
N ALA A 76 6.17 8.95 14.91
CA ALA A 76 6.91 8.06 15.80
C ALA A 76 8.36 7.81 15.36
N GLY A 77 8.81 8.39 14.25
CA GLY A 77 10.16 8.16 13.69
C GLY A 77 10.32 6.81 12.95
N THR A 78 9.23 6.09 12.73
CA THR A 78 9.18 4.76 12.09
C THR A 78 8.91 4.90 10.58
N LYS A 79 9.27 3.87 9.79
CA LYS A 79 8.91 3.78 8.37
C LYS A 79 7.59 3.06 8.15
N PHE A 80 6.86 3.44 7.10
CA PHE A 80 5.55 2.86 6.77
C PHE A 80 5.59 1.99 5.52
N GLY A 81 5.38 0.69 5.71
CA GLY A 81 5.29 -0.31 4.66
C GLY A 81 3.85 -0.67 4.32
N TYR A 82 3.58 -0.80 3.03
CA TYR A 82 2.26 -1.13 2.50
C TYR A 82 2.36 -2.42 1.68
N LEU A 83 1.80 -3.51 2.22
CA LEU A 83 1.92 -4.84 1.64
C LEU A 83 0.74 -5.13 0.71
N MET A 84 1.01 -5.22 -0.60
CA MET A 84 0.06 -5.48 -1.66
C MET A 84 0.74 -6.28 -2.78
N SER A 85 0.11 -7.35 -3.26
CA SER A 85 0.74 -8.28 -4.20
C SER A 85 0.49 -8.00 -5.68
N CYS A 86 -0.63 -7.36 -6.02
CA CYS A 86 -1.10 -7.21 -7.40
C CYS A 86 -1.87 -5.90 -7.59
N THR A 87 -2.06 -5.51 -8.86
CA THR A 87 -2.99 -4.49 -9.34
C THR A 87 -2.86 -3.15 -8.61
N SER A 88 -1.62 -2.75 -8.33
CA SER A 88 -1.29 -1.54 -7.57
C SER A 88 -1.07 -0.30 -8.43
N MET A 89 -0.68 -0.49 -9.70
CA MET A 89 -0.24 0.59 -10.61
C MET A 89 -1.20 1.79 -10.70
N PRO A 90 -2.54 1.62 -10.78
CA PRO A 90 -3.49 2.74 -10.84
C PRO A 90 -3.55 3.57 -9.55
N LEU A 91 -3.04 3.02 -8.44
CA LEU A 91 -3.16 3.59 -7.09
C LEU A 91 -1.82 4.15 -6.57
N VAL A 92 -0.71 3.87 -7.26
CA VAL A 92 0.66 4.24 -6.83
C VAL A 92 0.80 5.72 -6.46
N ASP A 93 0.23 6.64 -7.25
CA ASP A 93 0.34 8.08 -6.96
C ASP A 93 -0.33 8.41 -5.62
N MET A 94 -1.48 7.79 -5.33
CA MET A 94 -2.16 7.96 -4.04
C MET A 94 -1.38 7.34 -2.89
N MET A 95 -0.66 6.23 -3.10
CA MET A 95 0.21 5.65 -2.07
C MET A 95 1.39 6.56 -1.74
N ILE A 96 2.02 7.13 -2.78
CA ILE A 96 3.09 8.12 -2.63
C ILE A 96 2.57 9.36 -1.88
N ASP A 97 1.45 9.92 -2.33
CA ASP A 97 0.83 11.10 -1.73
C ASP A 97 0.38 10.87 -0.28
N ALA A 98 0.05 9.63 0.07
CA ALA A 98 -0.30 9.26 1.44
C ALA A 98 0.92 9.13 2.36
N GLY A 99 2.14 9.03 1.82
CA GLY A 99 3.36 8.89 2.61
C GLY A 99 3.83 7.44 2.80
N VAL A 100 3.45 6.52 1.91
CA VAL A 100 3.99 5.15 1.96
C VAL A 100 5.49 5.18 1.63
N ASP A 101 6.34 4.69 2.54
CA ASP A 101 7.78 4.61 2.31
C ASP A 101 8.16 3.41 1.43
N VAL A 102 7.47 2.29 1.58
CA VAL A 102 7.76 1.07 0.82
C VAL A 102 6.50 0.29 0.43
N LEU A 103 6.37 0.01 -0.87
CA LEU A 103 5.39 -0.91 -1.41
C LEU A 103 6.00 -2.32 -1.43
N ILE A 104 5.40 -3.24 -0.68
CA ILE A 104 5.93 -4.59 -0.45
C ILE A 104 5.03 -5.61 -1.13
N GLY A 105 5.62 -6.67 -1.67
CA GLY A 105 4.86 -7.86 -2.05
C GLY A 105 4.58 -8.00 -3.54
N ILE A 106 5.01 -7.04 -4.37
CA ILE A 106 4.72 -7.04 -5.80
C ILE A 106 5.20 -8.33 -6.44
N ASP A 107 4.28 -9.09 -7.03
CA ASP A 107 4.56 -10.36 -7.70
C ASP A 107 4.10 -10.31 -9.17
N PRO A 108 5.04 -10.28 -10.13
CA PRO A 108 4.73 -10.33 -11.57
C PRO A 108 3.96 -11.59 -12.01
N ALA A 109 4.02 -12.69 -11.23
CA ALA A 109 3.26 -13.88 -11.51
C ALA A 109 1.76 -13.68 -11.24
N GLN A 110 1.41 -12.86 -10.23
CA GLN A 110 0.04 -12.49 -9.87
C GLN A 110 -0.49 -11.34 -10.73
N ASP A 111 0.37 -10.39 -11.12
CA ASP A 111 0.01 -9.28 -12.00
C ASP A 111 0.95 -9.23 -13.22
N ARG A 112 0.58 -9.99 -14.25
CA ARG A 112 1.32 -10.05 -15.52
C ARG A 112 1.21 -8.79 -16.35
N THR A 113 0.29 -7.89 -15.99
CA THR A 113 0.05 -6.64 -16.74
C THR A 113 0.92 -5.49 -16.24
N MET A 114 1.50 -5.62 -15.05
CA MET A 114 2.33 -4.60 -14.44
C MET A 114 3.77 -4.64 -14.95
N ASP A 115 4.21 -3.57 -15.61
CA ASP A 115 5.62 -3.37 -15.96
C ASP A 115 6.39 -2.81 -14.75
N LEU A 116 7.21 -3.66 -14.12
CA LEU A 116 8.04 -3.28 -12.97
C LEU A 116 9.01 -2.14 -13.27
N ARG A 117 9.45 -1.95 -14.52
CA ARG A 117 10.36 -0.84 -14.87
C ARG A 117 9.61 0.48 -14.77
N VAL A 118 8.37 0.51 -15.28
CA VAL A 118 7.50 1.69 -15.20
C VAL A 118 7.16 1.98 -13.74
N LEU A 119 6.86 0.95 -12.94
CA LEU A 119 6.64 1.12 -11.50
C LEU A 119 7.88 1.72 -10.81
N LYS A 120 9.07 1.14 -11.02
CA LYS A 120 10.33 1.64 -10.43
C LYS A 120 10.63 3.08 -10.86
N GLN A 121 10.37 3.44 -12.11
CA GLN A 121 10.52 4.82 -12.59
C GLN A 121 9.54 5.78 -11.90
N LYS A 122 8.27 5.36 -11.73
CA LYS A 122 7.23 6.18 -11.12
C LYS A 122 7.47 6.43 -9.64
N THR A 123 8.02 5.44 -8.93
CA THR A 123 8.31 5.53 -7.49
C THR A 123 9.71 6.04 -7.16
N ALA A 124 10.58 6.21 -8.15
CA ALA A 124 11.98 6.62 -7.96
C ALA A 124 12.09 7.89 -7.11
N GLY A 125 12.87 7.80 -6.02
CA GLY A 125 13.10 8.91 -5.08
C GLY A 125 11.90 9.29 -4.21
N LYS A 126 10.77 8.58 -4.32
CA LYS A 126 9.51 8.89 -3.61
C LYS A 126 9.03 7.75 -2.73
N MET A 127 9.13 6.50 -3.20
CA MET A 127 8.69 5.30 -2.51
C MET A 127 9.55 4.10 -2.94
N CYS A 128 10.01 3.31 -1.99
CA CYS A 128 10.73 2.07 -2.24
C CYS A 128 9.78 0.97 -2.72
N VAL A 129 10.30 -0.01 -3.47
CA VAL A 129 9.54 -1.17 -3.94
C VAL A 129 10.30 -2.44 -3.57
N TRP A 130 9.64 -3.33 -2.80
CA TRP A 130 10.14 -4.66 -2.45
C TRP A 130 9.30 -5.72 -3.17
N GLU A 131 9.84 -6.25 -4.26
CA GLU A 131 9.19 -7.27 -5.09
C GLU A 131 9.38 -8.67 -4.51
N MET A 132 8.34 -9.51 -4.60
CA MET A 132 8.43 -10.95 -4.30
C MET A 132 8.71 -11.71 -5.59
N SER A 133 9.84 -11.41 -6.23
CA SER A 133 10.34 -12.22 -7.33
C SER A 133 11.43 -13.15 -6.80
N VAL A 134 11.16 -14.46 -6.77
CA VAL A 134 12.20 -15.50 -6.82
C VAL A 134 12.46 -15.81 -8.29
N ALA A 135 12.86 -14.82 -9.08
CA ALA A 135 13.41 -15.08 -10.40
C ALA A 135 14.91 -15.31 -10.27
N THR A 136 15.25 -16.59 -10.15
CA THR A 136 16.57 -17.16 -10.41
C THR A 136 16.98 -16.88 -11.87
N SER A 137 17.28 -15.64 -12.23
CA SER A 137 18.11 -15.29 -13.38
C SER A 137 18.45 -13.80 -13.39
N ARG A 138 19.76 -13.52 -13.23
CA ARG A 138 20.45 -12.23 -13.38
C ARG A 138 20.33 -11.25 -12.21
N LEU A 139 21.14 -11.53 -11.18
CA LEU A 139 21.94 -10.50 -10.52
C LEU A 139 22.69 -9.67 -11.59
N SER A 140 22.10 -8.59 -12.07
CA SER A 140 22.86 -7.49 -12.66
C SER A 140 23.24 -6.55 -11.53
N VAL A 141 24.35 -6.87 -10.88
CA VAL A 141 25.15 -5.90 -10.14
C VAL A 141 25.53 -4.83 -11.16
N VAL A 142 24.90 -3.65 -11.06
CA VAL A 142 25.39 -2.46 -11.75
C VAL A 142 26.65 -2.05 -11.00
N HIS A 143 27.77 -2.67 -11.37
CA HIS A 143 29.09 -2.10 -11.13
C HIS A 143 29.20 -0.91 -12.06
N GLN A 144 29.19 0.31 -11.52
CA GLN A 144 29.80 1.45 -12.20
C GLN A 144 31.30 1.37 -11.94
N PRO A 145 32.16 1.24 -12.96
CA PRO A 145 33.56 1.61 -12.82
C PRO A 145 33.72 3.10 -13.18
N ILE A 146 34.64 3.70 -12.42
CA ILE A 146 35.27 5.01 -12.60
C ILE A 146 35.96 5.09 -13.97
#